data_AF-A0A841WMI5-F1
#
_entry.id   AF-A0A841WMI5-F1
#
_cell.length_a   1.000
_cell.length_b   1.000
_cell.length_c   1.000
_cell.angle_alpha   90.00
_cell.angle_beta   90.00
_cell.angle_gamma   90.00
#
_symmetry.space_group_name_H-M   'P 1'
#
loop_
_entity.id
_entity.type
_entity.pdbx_description
1 polymer ?
#
loop_
_entity_poly.entity_id
_entity_poly.type
_entity_poly.pdbx_seq_one_letter_code
_entity_poly.pdbx_strand_id
1 'polypeptide(L)'
;MIFKLEGTSFKGIQAPPDHIDPEHWEELVDKSAIHPDIAALNFKSLHLDSIEQEHQAWEHLMYSDKISRRNDGRLLYGDLTRYAHIESGGWWCNAGVDPRSFSSLQSPQKPTTKIWGCYKPNAPRNKVDEPGKFIKYEHPPKADLSIFLLDVPEQIANRIYSKARVNPTNSDRQSGFWYCVWKYNVPVTIAEGAKKAASLLSQGHAAIGLPGIYAGYRSKDNQGYEIKARLHEELAVFATPVRDIKFCFDYETKPKTKQNIEIAISRTGRLLEQQGAKVSVVSLPGPDKGVDDFIVEYGSLAYEKLSFEALGLREWQKNNQELRHSPPSPPKLLSSIERKQRQAHKYNNDSQYDNQKLESEIQQKIKLMDSQELASLVLEVANYFKKPYQENDPQTLQMKVIRQVIRSQKEEIIERLSSNEQELEIHPEQRTRLRH
;
A
#
# COMPACT_ATOMS: atom_id res chain seq x y z
N MET A 1 -16.06 26.17 22.89
CA MET A 1 -15.81 24.73 23.03
C MET A 1 -14.92 24.30 21.88
N ILE A 2 -13.61 24.30 22.12
CA ILE A 2 -12.58 24.02 21.13
C ILE A 2 -12.24 22.53 21.25
N PHE A 3 -12.40 21.78 20.16
CA PHE A 3 -12.09 20.36 20.10
C PHE A 3 -10.58 20.15 20.23
N LYS A 4 -10.18 19.37 21.24
CA LYS A 4 -8.83 18.78 21.36
C LYS A 4 -8.61 17.84 20.17
N LEU A 5 -7.59 18.14 19.37
CA LEU A 5 -6.98 17.18 18.47
C LEU A 5 -6.01 16.34 19.32
N GLU A 6 -6.45 15.15 19.72
CA GLU A 6 -5.54 14.14 20.26
C GLU A 6 -4.75 13.54 19.09
N GLY A 7 -3.49 13.95 18.97
CA GLY A 7 -2.50 13.27 18.16
C GLY A 7 -2.20 11.92 18.79
N THR A 8 -2.83 10.87 18.29
CA THR A 8 -2.50 9.50 18.68
C THR A 8 -1.17 9.08 18.05
N SER A 9 -0.11 9.19 18.83
CA SER A 9 1.07 8.34 18.70
C SER A 9 0.69 6.93 19.22
N PHE A 10 0.20 6.06 18.34
CA PHE A 10 0.09 4.63 18.65
C PHE A 10 1.33 3.91 18.09
N LYS A 11 2.40 3.86 18.90
CA LYS A 11 3.32 2.71 18.92
C LYS A 11 3.03 1.87 20.17
N GLY A 12 1.77 1.52 20.37
CA GLY A 12 1.41 0.39 21.22
C GLY A 12 1.51 -0.85 20.35
N ILE A 13 2.48 -1.74 20.62
CA ILE A 13 2.58 -3.03 19.92
C ILE A 13 1.36 -3.84 20.36
N GLN A 14 0.30 -3.82 19.56
CA GLN A 14 -0.85 -4.70 19.75
C GLN A 14 -0.39 -6.12 19.45
N ALA A 15 -0.53 -7.01 20.43
CA ALA A 15 -0.20 -8.42 20.25
C ALA A 15 -1.04 -9.02 19.11
N PRO A 16 -0.48 -9.98 18.34
CA PRO A 16 -1.24 -10.69 17.32
C PRO A 16 -2.47 -11.38 17.96
N PRO A 17 -3.64 -11.36 17.30
CA PRO A 17 -4.79 -12.14 17.73
C PRO A 17 -4.53 -13.64 17.51
N ASP A 18 -5.23 -14.50 18.25
CA ASP A 18 -5.00 -15.95 18.28
C ASP A 18 -5.07 -16.63 16.90
N HIS A 19 -5.82 -16.07 15.95
CA HIS A 19 -5.98 -16.63 14.60
C HIS A 19 -4.93 -16.12 13.59
N ILE A 20 -3.94 -15.35 14.01
CA ILE A 20 -2.84 -14.86 13.16
C ILE A 20 -1.50 -15.15 13.84
N ASP A 21 -0.64 -15.92 13.18
CA ASP A 21 0.71 -16.18 13.65
C ASP A 21 1.51 -14.89 13.80
N PRO A 22 2.44 -14.81 14.77
CA PRO A 22 3.28 -13.63 14.97
C PRO A 22 4.04 -13.18 13.71
N GLU A 23 4.55 -14.11 12.91
CA GLU A 23 5.27 -13.79 11.67
C GLU A 23 4.36 -13.18 10.59
N HIS A 24 3.12 -13.67 10.48
CA HIS A 24 2.12 -13.12 9.57
C HIS A 24 1.64 -11.76 10.05
N TRP A 25 1.48 -11.57 11.36
CA TRP A 25 1.13 -10.28 11.95
C TRP A 25 2.21 -9.22 11.69
N GLU A 26 3.48 -9.54 11.93
CA GLU A 26 4.61 -8.66 11.60
C GLU A 26 4.62 -8.31 10.10
N GLU A 27 4.35 -9.29 9.23
CA GLU A 27 4.29 -9.06 7.78
C GLU A 27 3.14 -8.15 7.36
N LEU A 28 1.97 -8.29 7.98
CA LEU A 28 0.76 -7.56 7.62
C LEU A 28 0.74 -6.17 8.24
N VAL A 29 0.99 -6.06 9.54
CA VAL A 29 0.89 -4.81 10.30
C VAL A 29 2.16 -3.98 10.14
N ASP A 30 3.30 -4.52 10.53
CA ASP A 30 4.55 -3.75 10.63
C ASP A 30 5.16 -3.50 9.25
N LYS A 31 5.25 -4.53 8.41
CA LYS A 31 5.90 -4.46 7.09
C LYS A 31 4.98 -3.98 5.98
N SER A 32 3.71 -3.70 6.25
CA SER A 32 2.76 -3.26 5.21
C SER A 32 1.81 -2.16 5.64
N ALA A 33 2.06 -1.55 6.79
CA ALA A 33 1.28 -0.43 7.33
C ALA A 33 -0.23 -0.70 7.36
N ILE A 34 -0.62 -1.95 7.64
CA ILE A 34 -2.03 -2.33 7.82
C ILE A 34 -2.41 -2.08 9.28
N HIS A 35 -3.50 -1.37 9.50
CA HIS A 35 -4.04 -1.14 10.84
C HIS A 35 -4.36 -2.50 11.50
N PRO A 36 -3.98 -2.72 12.77
CA PRO A 36 -4.22 -3.97 13.49
C PRO A 36 -5.64 -4.52 13.36
N ASP A 37 -6.66 -3.68 13.55
CA ASP A 37 -8.06 -4.11 13.42
C ASP A 37 -8.47 -4.51 12.00
N ILE A 38 -7.87 -3.90 10.95
CA ILE A 38 -8.09 -4.35 9.57
C ILE A 38 -7.42 -5.71 9.35
N ALA A 39 -6.20 -5.88 9.84
CA ALA A 39 -5.49 -7.15 9.76
C ALA A 39 -6.27 -8.27 10.46
N ALA A 40 -6.73 -8.02 11.70
CA ALA A 40 -7.48 -8.95 12.51
C ALA A 40 -8.82 -9.37 11.87
N LEU A 41 -9.53 -8.46 11.21
CA LEU A 41 -10.82 -8.76 10.57
C LEU A 41 -10.69 -9.56 9.27
N ASN A 42 -9.61 -9.36 8.51
CA ASN A 42 -9.55 -9.81 7.12
C ASN A 42 -8.57 -10.96 6.85
N PHE A 43 -7.63 -11.19 7.76
CA PHE A 43 -6.55 -12.16 7.59
C PHE A 43 -6.61 -13.22 8.68
N LYS A 44 -6.20 -14.44 8.34
CA LYS A 44 -6.00 -15.55 9.29
C LYS A 44 -4.87 -16.45 8.85
N SER A 45 -4.17 -17.05 9.79
CA SER A 45 -3.20 -18.11 9.51
C SER A 45 -3.93 -19.43 9.35
N LEU A 46 -3.53 -20.22 8.36
CA LEU A 46 -4.10 -21.53 8.09
C LEU A 46 -3.09 -22.60 8.46
N HIS A 47 -3.58 -23.64 9.12
CA HIS A 47 -2.77 -24.69 9.71
C HIS A 47 -3.29 -26.08 9.35
N LEU A 48 -2.55 -27.10 9.78
CA LEU A 48 -3.04 -28.46 9.86
C LEU A 48 -4.14 -28.55 10.93
N ASP A 49 -5.33 -29.01 10.55
CA ASP A 49 -6.38 -29.33 11.49
C ASP A 49 -5.99 -30.60 12.27
N SER A 50 -5.94 -30.52 13.59
CA SER A 50 -5.50 -31.64 14.44
C SER A 50 -6.51 -32.79 14.52
N ILE A 51 -7.78 -32.53 14.19
CA ILE A 51 -8.85 -33.52 14.21
C ILE A 51 -8.95 -34.17 12.83
N GLU A 52 -9.13 -33.36 11.79
CA GLU A 52 -9.32 -33.85 10.43
C GLU A 52 -8.02 -34.36 9.78
N GLN A 53 -6.85 -34.01 10.35
CA GLN A 53 -5.53 -34.33 9.79
C GLN A 53 -5.35 -33.80 8.36
N GLU A 54 -6.06 -32.71 8.01
CA GLU A 54 -5.98 -32.04 6.73
C GLU A 54 -5.63 -30.55 6.91
N HIS A 55 -4.80 -30.01 6.01
CA HIS A 55 -4.44 -28.60 6.07
C HIS A 55 -5.60 -27.72 5.59
N GLN A 56 -6.00 -26.74 6.40
CA GLN A 56 -7.17 -25.87 6.16
C GLN A 56 -7.12 -25.14 4.81
N ALA A 57 -5.92 -24.89 4.27
CA ALA A 57 -5.74 -24.28 2.95
C ALA A 57 -6.40 -25.08 1.81
N TRP A 58 -6.51 -26.41 1.94
CA TRP A 58 -7.16 -27.26 0.94
C TRP A 58 -8.65 -26.92 0.79
N GLU A 59 -9.37 -26.72 1.90
CA GLU A 59 -10.78 -26.34 1.89
C GLU A 59 -11.00 -24.95 1.26
N HIS A 60 -10.13 -24.00 1.60
CA HIS A 60 -10.24 -22.62 1.13
C HIS A 60 -9.95 -22.49 -0.37
N LEU A 61 -9.02 -23.28 -0.91
CA LEU A 61 -8.66 -23.23 -2.32
C LEU A 61 -9.53 -24.15 -3.17
N MET A 62 -9.80 -25.39 -2.73
CA MET A 62 -10.29 -26.45 -3.62
C MET A 62 -11.82 -26.62 -3.62
N TYR A 63 -12.56 -25.54 -3.42
CA TYR A 63 -14.03 -25.59 -3.36
C TYR A 63 -14.71 -25.62 -4.74
N SER A 64 -14.04 -25.22 -5.82
CA SER A 64 -14.68 -25.11 -7.14
C SER A 64 -15.13 -26.48 -7.66
N ASP A 65 -16.39 -26.57 -8.09
CA ASP A 65 -17.00 -27.75 -8.72
C ASP A 65 -16.39 -28.08 -10.09
N LYS A 66 -15.71 -27.10 -10.71
CA LYS A 66 -14.99 -27.29 -11.98
C LYS A 66 -13.67 -28.03 -11.79
N ILE A 67 -13.18 -28.21 -10.55
CA ILE A 67 -11.96 -28.98 -10.26
C ILE A 67 -12.22 -30.45 -10.53
N SER A 68 -11.30 -31.07 -11.28
CA SER A 68 -11.45 -32.47 -11.66
C SER A 68 -11.17 -33.35 -10.44
N ARG A 69 -12.07 -34.29 -10.16
CA ARG A 69 -12.00 -35.21 -9.01
C ARG A 69 -12.17 -36.64 -9.49
N ARG A 70 -11.63 -37.58 -8.71
CA ARG A 70 -11.88 -39.02 -8.85
C ARG A 70 -13.33 -39.34 -8.49
N ASN A 71 -13.80 -40.54 -8.84
CA ASN A 71 -15.15 -41.01 -8.52
C ASN A 71 -15.44 -41.06 -7.01
N ASP A 72 -14.40 -41.14 -6.18
CA ASP A 72 -14.46 -41.10 -4.71
C ASP A 72 -14.46 -39.66 -4.14
N GLY A 73 -14.52 -38.63 -5.00
CA GLY A 73 -14.51 -37.22 -4.62
C GLY A 73 -13.12 -36.63 -4.36
N ARG A 74 -12.07 -37.46 -4.35
CA ARG A 74 -10.69 -36.99 -4.09
C ARG A 74 -10.14 -36.18 -5.25
N LEU A 75 -9.29 -35.19 -4.95
CA LEU A 75 -8.51 -34.48 -5.94
C LEU A 75 -7.61 -35.43 -6.74
N LEU A 76 -7.37 -35.10 -8.00
CA LEU A 76 -6.42 -35.86 -8.83
C LEU A 76 -5.00 -35.77 -8.26
N TYR A 77 -4.21 -36.82 -8.45
CA TYR A 77 -2.83 -36.87 -7.97
C TYR A 77 -2.00 -35.68 -8.46
N GLY A 78 -2.17 -35.28 -9.72
CA GLY A 78 -1.47 -34.12 -10.28
C GLY A 78 -1.80 -32.78 -9.58
N ASP A 79 -3.04 -32.59 -9.13
CA ASP A 79 -3.42 -31.40 -8.37
C ASP A 79 -2.87 -31.45 -6.94
N LEU A 80 -2.91 -32.63 -6.29
CA LEU A 80 -2.29 -32.84 -4.98
C LEU A 80 -0.78 -32.52 -5.02
N THR A 81 -0.04 -33.07 -5.99
CA THR A 81 1.39 -32.78 -6.14
C THR A 81 1.66 -31.32 -6.47
N ARG A 82 0.85 -30.69 -7.33
CA ARG A 82 1.00 -29.28 -7.71
C ARG A 82 0.82 -28.35 -6.51
N TYR A 83 -0.14 -28.65 -5.64
CA TYR A 83 -0.52 -27.81 -4.51
C TYR A 83 0.07 -28.26 -3.16
N ALA A 84 0.88 -29.32 -3.10
CA ALA A 84 1.49 -29.82 -1.85
C ALA A 84 2.20 -28.74 -1.00
N HIS A 85 2.75 -27.70 -1.64
CA HIS A 85 3.39 -26.57 -0.96
C HIS A 85 2.46 -25.79 0.00
N ILE A 86 1.13 -25.88 -0.16
CA ILE A 86 0.19 -25.17 0.71
C ILE A 86 0.16 -25.75 2.13
N GLU A 87 0.66 -26.97 2.32
CA GLU A 87 0.76 -27.65 3.62
C GLU A 87 1.88 -27.09 4.50
N SER A 88 2.74 -26.22 3.96
CA SER A 88 3.80 -25.54 4.73
C SER A 88 3.31 -24.33 5.53
N GLY A 89 2.00 -24.17 5.71
CA GLY A 89 1.40 -23.01 6.35
C GLY A 89 1.38 -21.77 5.46
N GLY A 90 0.71 -20.73 5.96
CA GLY A 90 0.50 -19.46 5.28
C GLY A 90 -0.73 -18.74 5.79
N TRP A 91 -1.01 -17.57 5.24
CA TRP A 91 -2.21 -16.80 5.62
C TRP A 91 -3.23 -16.72 4.49
N TRP A 92 -4.50 -16.61 4.88
CA TRP A 92 -5.65 -16.41 4.02
C TRP A 92 -6.24 -15.03 4.24
N CYS A 93 -6.59 -14.36 3.14
CA CYS A 93 -7.37 -13.13 3.14
C CYS A 93 -8.72 -13.33 2.46
N ASN A 94 -9.80 -13.04 3.18
CA ASN A 94 -11.16 -13.08 2.65
C ASN A 94 -11.41 -11.90 1.71
N ALA A 95 -12.16 -12.11 0.64
CA ALA A 95 -12.49 -11.02 -0.29
C ALA A 95 -13.71 -10.17 0.12
N GLY A 96 -14.34 -10.52 1.23
CA GLY A 96 -15.47 -9.81 1.82
C GLY A 96 -16.77 -9.97 1.03
N VAL A 97 -17.51 -8.88 0.86
CA VAL A 97 -18.88 -8.90 0.34
C VAL A 97 -18.95 -8.96 -1.19
N ASP A 98 -20.06 -9.48 -1.72
CA ASP A 98 -20.40 -9.44 -3.14
C ASP A 98 -21.19 -8.16 -3.47
N PRO A 99 -20.57 -7.20 -4.18
CA PRO A 99 -21.21 -5.92 -4.47
C PRO A 99 -22.40 -6.04 -5.43
N ARG A 100 -22.53 -7.14 -6.18
CA ARG A 100 -23.65 -7.35 -7.12
C ARG A 100 -24.99 -7.46 -6.40
N SER A 101 -24.98 -7.79 -5.11
CA SER A 101 -26.17 -7.81 -4.27
C SER A 101 -26.67 -6.42 -3.86
N PHE A 102 -25.83 -5.37 -3.92
CA PHE A 102 -26.17 -4.08 -3.31
C PHE A 102 -27.45 -3.44 -3.83
N SER A 103 -27.71 -3.53 -5.14
CA SER A 103 -28.87 -2.89 -5.78
C SER A 103 -30.20 -3.52 -5.38
N SER A 104 -30.21 -4.78 -4.94
CA SER A 104 -31.41 -5.48 -4.49
C SER A 104 -31.62 -5.44 -2.97
N LEU A 105 -30.67 -4.89 -2.20
CA LEU A 105 -30.80 -4.80 -0.74
C LEU A 105 -31.76 -3.70 -0.31
N GLN A 106 -32.63 -4.04 0.64
CA GLN A 106 -33.36 -3.06 1.44
C GLN A 106 -32.63 -2.85 2.76
N SER A 107 -32.09 -1.65 2.97
CA SER A 107 -31.48 -1.25 4.25
C SER A 107 -32.41 -1.58 5.42
N PRO A 108 -31.97 -2.32 6.46
CA PRO A 108 -30.59 -2.64 6.87
C PRO A 108 -30.06 -4.04 6.46
N GLN A 109 -30.54 -4.64 5.37
CA GLN A 109 -30.07 -5.96 4.91
C GLN A 109 -28.59 -5.94 4.55
N LYS A 110 -27.88 -7.00 4.95
CA LYS A 110 -26.46 -7.19 4.61
C LYS A 110 -26.28 -7.84 3.24
N PRO A 111 -25.25 -7.44 2.48
CA PRO A 111 -24.88 -8.12 1.25
C PRO A 111 -24.43 -9.56 1.51
N THR A 112 -24.51 -10.39 0.48
CA THR A 112 -23.93 -11.74 0.52
C THR A 112 -22.41 -11.65 0.64
N THR A 113 -21.81 -12.58 1.37
CA THR A 113 -20.36 -12.73 1.48
C THR A 113 -19.83 -13.66 0.39
N LYS A 114 -18.56 -13.48 0.03
CA LYS A 114 -17.87 -14.34 -0.93
C LYS A 114 -17.05 -15.37 -0.18
N ILE A 115 -17.09 -16.60 -0.67
CA ILE A 115 -16.17 -17.67 -0.24
C ILE A 115 -14.78 -17.52 -0.86
N TRP A 116 -14.66 -16.73 -1.94
CA TRP A 116 -13.39 -16.50 -2.62
C TRP A 116 -12.45 -15.64 -1.77
N GLY A 117 -11.14 -15.89 -1.91
CA GLY A 117 -10.09 -15.13 -1.24
C GLY A 117 -8.73 -15.46 -1.84
N CYS A 118 -7.68 -15.13 -1.09
CA CYS A 118 -6.30 -15.33 -1.49
C CYS A 118 -5.49 -15.96 -0.37
N TYR A 119 -4.73 -17.00 -0.74
CA TYR A 119 -3.78 -17.67 0.12
C TYR A 119 -2.36 -17.22 -0.21
N LYS A 120 -1.60 -16.80 0.79
CA LYS A 120 -0.15 -16.61 0.67
C LYS A 120 0.55 -17.74 1.44
N PRO A 121 1.12 -18.75 0.77
CA PRO A 121 1.90 -19.80 1.43
C PRO A 121 3.21 -19.25 2.00
N ASN A 122 3.67 -19.83 3.10
CA ASN A 122 4.99 -19.58 3.68
C ASN A 122 6.11 -20.02 2.74
N ALA A 123 5.88 -21.16 2.06
CA ALA A 123 6.77 -21.70 1.03
C ALA A 123 6.09 -21.59 -0.36
N PRO A 124 6.27 -20.47 -1.10
CA PRO A 124 5.67 -20.32 -2.41
C PRO A 124 6.29 -21.29 -3.42
N ARG A 125 5.47 -21.85 -4.31
CA ARG A 125 5.96 -22.75 -5.37
C ARG A 125 6.56 -22.00 -6.55
N ASN A 126 7.45 -22.68 -7.27
CA ASN A 126 7.99 -22.19 -8.53
C ASN A 126 6.91 -22.09 -9.62
N LYS A 127 7.05 -21.08 -10.47
CA LYS A 127 6.28 -20.96 -11.70
C LYS A 127 6.87 -21.91 -12.74
N VAL A 128 6.08 -22.88 -13.18
CA VAL A 128 6.51 -23.93 -14.13
C VAL A 128 7.09 -23.32 -15.41
N ASP A 129 6.47 -22.26 -15.92
CA ASP A 129 6.84 -21.64 -17.19
C ASP A 129 7.99 -20.62 -17.08
N GLU A 130 8.41 -20.27 -15.86
CA GLU A 130 9.44 -19.24 -15.63
C GLU A 130 10.34 -19.64 -14.45
N PRO A 131 11.37 -20.48 -14.68
CA PRO A 131 12.30 -20.91 -13.65
C PRO A 131 12.90 -19.73 -12.87
N GLY A 132 12.90 -19.83 -11.54
CA GLY A 132 13.37 -18.77 -10.64
C GLY A 132 12.33 -17.71 -10.28
N LYS A 133 11.11 -17.77 -10.84
CA LYS A 133 9.97 -16.98 -10.36
C LYS A 133 9.05 -17.84 -9.49
N PHE A 134 8.57 -17.24 -8.42
CA PHE A 134 7.66 -17.88 -7.47
C PHE A 134 6.24 -17.34 -7.62
N ILE A 135 5.25 -18.22 -7.43
CA ILE A 135 3.85 -17.84 -7.28
C ILE A 135 3.64 -17.51 -5.81
N LYS A 136 3.61 -16.21 -5.52
CA LYS A 136 3.49 -15.71 -4.15
C LYS A 136 2.08 -15.86 -3.58
N TYR A 137 1.07 -15.87 -4.44
CA TYR A 137 -0.34 -15.85 -4.06
C TYR A 137 -1.11 -16.90 -4.86
N GLU A 138 -1.86 -17.73 -4.16
CA GLU A 138 -2.77 -18.71 -4.73
C GLU A 138 -4.21 -18.24 -4.54
N HIS A 139 -5.01 -18.42 -5.58
CA HIS A 139 -6.45 -18.17 -5.56
C HIS A 139 -7.16 -19.50 -5.87
N PRO A 140 -8.43 -19.69 -5.44
CA PRO A 140 -9.19 -20.90 -5.71
C PRO A 140 -9.14 -21.29 -7.20
N PRO A 141 -8.52 -22.44 -7.57
CA PRO A 141 -8.39 -22.82 -8.97
C PRO A 141 -9.74 -23.11 -9.61
N LYS A 142 -9.87 -22.70 -10.87
CA LYS A 142 -11.11 -22.83 -11.67
C LYS A 142 -12.34 -22.17 -11.01
N ALA A 143 -12.15 -21.28 -10.04
CA ALA A 143 -13.15 -20.31 -9.65
C ALA A 143 -12.92 -19.02 -10.44
N ASP A 144 -14.00 -18.25 -10.65
CA ASP A 144 -13.85 -16.93 -11.23
C ASP A 144 -13.13 -16.01 -10.24
N LEU A 145 -12.15 -15.24 -10.72
CA LEU A 145 -11.47 -14.24 -9.89
C LEU A 145 -12.48 -13.19 -9.42
N SER A 146 -12.34 -12.75 -8.17
CA SER A 146 -13.15 -11.70 -7.54
C SER A 146 -12.26 -10.53 -7.06
N ILE A 147 -12.86 -9.40 -6.73
CA ILE A 147 -12.17 -8.23 -6.14
C ILE A 147 -12.17 -8.32 -4.60
N PHE A 148 -11.21 -7.71 -3.92
CA PHE A 148 -11.20 -7.62 -2.45
C PHE A 148 -12.00 -6.39 -2.00
N LEU A 149 -13.08 -6.63 -1.25
CA LEU A 149 -13.88 -5.64 -0.53
C LEU A 149 -13.77 -5.94 0.97
N LEU A 150 -12.61 -5.58 1.54
CA LEU A 150 -12.22 -5.95 2.91
C LEU A 150 -13.14 -5.33 3.97
N ASP A 151 -13.35 -6.04 5.08
CA ASP A 151 -14.08 -5.55 6.24
C ASP A 151 -13.33 -4.40 6.91
N VAL A 152 -14.07 -3.37 7.34
CA VAL A 152 -13.51 -2.11 7.84
C VAL A 152 -14.09 -1.79 9.24
N PRO A 153 -13.24 -1.59 10.26
CA PRO A 153 -13.67 -1.14 11.58
C PRO A 153 -14.41 0.20 11.52
N GLU A 154 -15.38 0.39 12.43
CA GLU A 154 -16.25 1.58 12.43
C GLU A 154 -15.46 2.90 12.50
N GLN A 155 -14.37 2.95 13.28
CA GLN A 155 -13.53 4.13 13.41
C GLN A 155 -12.91 4.55 12.06
N ILE A 156 -12.40 3.58 11.30
CA ILE A 156 -11.81 3.82 9.97
C ILE A 156 -12.91 4.16 8.96
N ALA A 157 -14.05 3.47 9.01
CA ALA A 157 -15.21 3.80 8.18
C ALA A 157 -15.66 5.26 8.40
N ASN A 158 -15.72 5.72 9.65
CA ASN A 158 -16.06 7.10 10.00
C ASN A 158 -15.06 8.11 9.44
N ARG A 159 -13.75 7.81 9.48
CA ARG A 159 -12.73 8.65 8.86
C ARG A 159 -12.93 8.75 7.35
N ILE A 160 -13.22 7.64 6.68
CA ILE A 160 -13.49 7.59 5.24
C ILE A 160 -14.73 8.41 4.88
N TYR A 161 -15.84 8.25 5.61
CA TYR A 161 -17.06 9.02 5.37
C TYR A 161 -16.85 10.52 5.58
N SER A 162 -16.13 10.90 6.63
CA SER A 162 -15.80 12.29 6.93
C SER A 162 -14.95 12.91 5.82
N LYS A 163 -13.92 12.19 5.34
CA LYS A 163 -13.07 12.63 4.23
C LYS A 163 -13.86 12.80 2.93
N ALA A 164 -14.81 11.89 2.68
CA ALA A 164 -15.72 11.96 1.54
C ALA A 164 -16.87 12.96 1.71
N ARG A 165 -17.00 13.59 2.90
CA ARG A 165 -18.09 14.53 3.24
C ARG A 165 -19.48 13.91 3.07
N VAL A 166 -19.62 12.63 3.41
CA VAL A 166 -20.89 11.91 3.42
C VAL A 166 -21.27 11.53 4.84
N ASN A 167 -22.57 11.40 5.10
CA ASN A 167 -23.07 10.95 6.40
C ASN A 167 -24.08 9.81 6.22
N PRO A 168 -23.61 8.56 6.11
CA PRO A 168 -24.50 7.42 5.98
C PRO A 168 -25.44 7.26 7.17
N THR A 169 -26.70 6.95 6.89
CA THR A 169 -27.71 6.73 7.95
C THR A 169 -27.36 5.51 8.80
N ASN A 170 -27.86 5.45 10.04
CA ASN A 170 -27.65 4.28 10.90
C ASN A 170 -28.19 2.98 10.27
N SER A 171 -29.30 3.07 9.52
CA SER A 171 -29.84 1.92 8.79
C SER A 171 -28.87 1.46 7.70
N ASP A 172 -28.33 2.38 6.89
CA ASP A 172 -27.39 2.01 5.82
C ASP A 172 -26.07 1.48 6.36
N ARG A 173 -25.60 2.00 7.49
CA ARG A 173 -24.41 1.48 8.19
C ARG A 173 -24.59 0.03 8.64
N GLN A 174 -25.80 -0.39 9.00
CA GLN A 174 -26.08 -1.79 9.34
C GLN A 174 -25.98 -2.73 8.12
N SER A 175 -26.22 -2.22 6.91
CA SER A 175 -25.96 -2.95 5.67
C SER A 175 -24.47 -3.10 5.35
N GLY A 176 -23.59 -2.40 6.07
CA GLY A 176 -22.13 -2.56 6.02
C GLY A 176 -21.38 -1.46 5.26
N PHE A 177 -20.06 -1.41 5.50
CA PHE A 177 -19.18 -0.35 4.98
C PHE A 177 -19.28 -0.19 3.45
N TRP A 178 -19.17 -1.29 2.70
CA TRP A 178 -19.16 -1.25 1.24
C TRP A 178 -20.51 -0.90 0.62
N TYR A 179 -21.61 -1.25 1.28
CA TYR A 179 -22.94 -0.78 0.87
C TYR A 179 -23.02 0.75 0.96
N CYS A 180 -22.51 1.34 2.05
CA CYS A 180 -22.41 2.80 2.17
C CYS A 180 -21.47 3.41 1.13
N VAL A 181 -20.30 2.81 0.87
CA VAL A 181 -19.36 3.28 -0.16
C VAL A 181 -20.03 3.32 -1.53
N TRP A 182 -20.81 2.29 -1.85
CA TRP A 182 -21.60 2.24 -3.08
C TRP A 182 -22.70 3.31 -3.08
N LYS A 183 -23.60 3.30 -2.11
CA LYS A 183 -24.82 4.13 -2.06
C LYS A 183 -24.54 5.63 -1.98
N TYR A 184 -23.51 6.04 -1.23
CA TYR A 184 -23.14 7.45 -1.02
C TYR A 184 -22.05 7.94 -1.96
N ASN A 185 -21.73 7.16 -3.00
CA ASN A 185 -20.75 7.51 -4.03
C ASN A 185 -19.36 7.90 -3.48
N VAL A 186 -18.92 7.23 -2.42
CA VAL A 186 -17.63 7.49 -1.77
C VAL A 186 -16.49 7.24 -2.78
N PRO A 187 -15.47 8.12 -2.84
CA PRO A 187 -14.29 7.92 -3.69
C PRO A 187 -13.60 6.58 -3.42
N VAL A 188 -13.11 5.92 -4.47
CA VAL A 188 -12.49 4.59 -4.38
C VAL A 188 -11.09 4.58 -4.97
N THR A 189 -10.14 3.98 -4.27
CA THR A 189 -8.81 3.66 -4.81
C THR A 189 -8.73 2.18 -5.19
N ILE A 190 -8.23 1.85 -6.37
CA ILE A 190 -8.02 0.49 -6.85
C ILE A 190 -6.53 0.16 -6.77
N ALA A 191 -6.19 -0.89 -6.02
CA ALA A 191 -4.82 -1.36 -5.84
C ALA A 191 -4.64 -2.82 -6.29
N GLU A 192 -3.39 -3.24 -6.52
CA GLU A 192 -3.07 -4.64 -6.84
C GLU A 192 -2.81 -5.46 -5.56
N GLY A 193 -3.76 -6.33 -5.24
CA GLY A 193 -3.70 -7.28 -4.13
C GLY A 193 -4.37 -6.81 -2.84
N ALA A 194 -4.60 -7.76 -1.94
CA ALA A 194 -5.29 -7.53 -0.67
C ALA A 194 -4.50 -6.65 0.30
N LYS A 195 -3.18 -6.88 0.45
CA LYS A 195 -2.33 -6.10 1.38
C LYS A 195 -2.33 -4.61 1.07
N LYS A 196 -2.24 -4.25 -0.20
CA LYS A 196 -2.26 -2.86 -0.66
C LYS A 196 -3.60 -2.19 -0.40
N ALA A 197 -4.70 -2.90 -0.68
CA ALA A 197 -6.03 -2.42 -0.34
C ALA A 197 -6.20 -2.23 1.17
N ALA A 198 -5.74 -3.19 1.98
CA ALA A 198 -5.77 -3.09 3.44
C ALA A 198 -4.95 -1.91 3.97
N SER A 199 -3.75 -1.69 3.43
CA SER A 199 -2.88 -0.56 3.80
C SER A 199 -3.55 0.78 3.47
N LEU A 200 -4.15 0.92 2.28
CA LEU A 200 -4.89 2.12 1.88
C LEU A 200 -6.14 2.39 2.72
N LEU A 201 -6.91 1.33 3.05
CA LEU A 201 -8.03 1.41 4.00
C LEU A 201 -7.57 1.94 5.36
N SER A 202 -6.42 1.46 5.83
CA SER A 202 -5.81 1.89 7.09
C SER A 202 -5.47 3.39 7.11
N GLN A 203 -5.16 3.97 5.94
CA GLN A 203 -4.93 5.41 5.80
C GLN A 203 -6.20 6.24 5.60
N GLY A 204 -7.39 5.61 5.58
CA GLY A 204 -8.66 6.29 5.41
C GLY A 204 -9.04 6.56 3.95
N HIS A 205 -8.66 5.66 3.03
CA HIS A 205 -9.14 5.63 1.65
C HIS A 205 -9.97 4.37 1.43
N ALA A 206 -11.20 4.47 0.91
CA ALA A 206 -11.95 3.26 0.52
C ALA A 206 -11.21 2.58 -0.63
N ALA A 207 -10.63 1.40 -0.39
CA ALA A 207 -9.75 0.76 -1.36
C ALA A 207 -10.20 -0.65 -1.76
N ILE A 208 -10.30 -0.86 -3.07
CA ILE A 208 -10.63 -2.15 -3.68
C ILE A 208 -9.33 -2.82 -4.13
N GLY A 209 -9.12 -4.07 -3.71
CA GLY A 209 -8.00 -4.87 -4.20
C GLY A 209 -8.38 -5.64 -5.46
N LEU A 210 -7.50 -5.69 -6.45
CA LEU A 210 -7.61 -6.60 -7.59
C LEU A 210 -6.63 -7.78 -7.41
N PRO A 211 -7.00 -9.03 -7.74
CA PRO A 211 -6.09 -10.18 -7.68
C PRO A 211 -4.95 -10.12 -8.70
N GLY A 212 -5.01 -9.16 -9.63
CA GLY A 212 -3.95 -8.82 -10.56
C GLY A 212 -4.39 -7.66 -11.45
N ILE A 213 -3.43 -6.97 -12.07
CA ILE A 213 -3.69 -5.74 -12.86
C ILE A 213 -4.80 -5.89 -13.92
N TYR A 214 -4.93 -7.06 -14.54
CA TYR A 214 -5.92 -7.31 -15.60
C TYR A 214 -7.30 -7.73 -15.08
N ALA A 215 -7.47 -7.90 -13.76
CA ALA A 215 -8.73 -8.39 -13.19
C ALA A 215 -9.87 -7.36 -13.23
N GLY A 216 -9.58 -6.08 -13.50
CA GLY A 216 -10.58 -5.02 -13.58
C GLY A 216 -11.53 -5.10 -14.79
N TYR A 217 -11.21 -5.91 -15.80
CA TYR A 217 -12.05 -6.09 -16.98
C TYR A 217 -12.07 -7.55 -17.48
N ARG A 218 -12.99 -7.83 -18.41
CA ARG A 218 -13.05 -9.07 -19.19
C ARG A 218 -12.99 -8.70 -20.67
N SER A 219 -12.09 -9.34 -21.40
CA SER A 219 -12.00 -9.25 -22.87
C SER A 219 -11.97 -10.62 -23.53
N LYS A 220 -12.15 -11.68 -22.74
CA LYS A 220 -12.30 -13.05 -23.21
C LYS A 220 -13.48 -13.70 -22.49
N ASP A 221 -14.17 -14.61 -23.16
CA ASP A 221 -15.17 -15.47 -22.55
C ASP A 221 -14.52 -16.66 -21.80
N ASN A 222 -15.35 -17.54 -21.26
CA ASN A 222 -14.92 -18.72 -20.50
C ASN A 222 -14.18 -19.76 -21.34
N GLN A 223 -14.29 -19.70 -22.67
CA GLN A 223 -13.59 -20.57 -23.62
C GLN A 223 -12.30 -19.92 -24.14
N GLY A 224 -12.05 -18.66 -23.78
CA GLY A 224 -10.86 -17.90 -24.16
C GLY A 224 -10.99 -17.12 -25.46
N TYR A 225 -12.18 -17.11 -26.09
CA TYR A 225 -12.45 -16.32 -27.28
C TYR A 225 -12.58 -14.84 -26.94
N GLU A 226 -12.11 -13.97 -27.85
CA GLU A 226 -12.17 -12.53 -27.64
C GLU A 226 -13.61 -12.04 -27.64
N ILE A 227 -13.92 -11.18 -26.67
CA ILE A 227 -15.21 -10.49 -26.56
C ILE A 227 -14.97 -8.99 -26.45
N LYS A 228 -16.01 -8.20 -26.73
CA LYS A 228 -15.99 -6.77 -26.46
C LYS A 228 -15.64 -6.55 -24.98
N ALA A 229 -14.62 -5.75 -24.73
CA ALA A 229 -14.14 -5.49 -23.38
C ALA A 229 -15.27 -4.88 -22.53
N ARG A 230 -15.46 -5.42 -21.34
CA ARG A 230 -16.41 -4.94 -20.33
C ARG A 230 -15.77 -4.95 -18.95
N LEU A 231 -16.25 -4.12 -18.03
CA LEU A 231 -15.79 -4.16 -16.64
C LEU A 231 -16.05 -5.54 -16.02
N HIS A 232 -15.20 -5.90 -15.06
CA HIS A 232 -15.54 -6.95 -14.12
C HIS A 232 -16.89 -6.64 -13.46
N GLU A 233 -17.79 -7.61 -13.33
CA GLU A 233 -19.16 -7.38 -12.85
C GLU A 233 -19.18 -6.78 -11.45
N GLU A 234 -18.33 -7.27 -10.56
CA GLU A 234 -18.20 -6.71 -9.21
C GLU A 234 -17.63 -5.27 -9.22
N LEU A 235 -16.68 -4.97 -10.11
CA LEU A 235 -16.10 -3.63 -10.20
C LEU A 235 -17.07 -2.64 -10.85
N ALA A 236 -17.89 -3.11 -11.81
CA ALA A 236 -18.90 -2.33 -12.51
C ALA A 236 -19.92 -1.70 -11.55
N VAL A 237 -20.20 -2.34 -10.41
CA VAL A 237 -21.10 -1.78 -9.36
C VAL A 237 -20.63 -0.41 -8.86
N PHE A 238 -19.31 -0.18 -8.83
CA PHE A 238 -18.72 1.08 -8.39
C PHE A 238 -18.56 2.11 -9.51
N ALA A 239 -18.72 1.69 -10.78
CA ALA A 239 -18.62 2.55 -11.96
C ALA A 239 -19.87 3.42 -12.11
N THR A 240 -20.03 4.36 -11.19
CA THR A 240 -21.21 5.23 -11.07
C THR A 240 -20.85 6.64 -11.52
N PRO A 241 -21.82 7.41 -12.06
CA PRO A 241 -21.56 8.77 -12.50
C PRO A 241 -20.89 9.61 -11.41
N VAL A 242 -19.94 10.43 -11.84
CA VAL A 242 -19.16 11.39 -11.05
C VAL A 242 -18.34 10.82 -9.89
N ARG A 243 -18.33 9.50 -9.65
CA ARG A 243 -17.45 8.90 -8.63
C ARG A 243 -16.00 9.16 -8.96
N ASP A 244 -15.22 9.61 -7.98
CA ASP A 244 -13.76 9.66 -8.08
C ASP A 244 -13.17 8.26 -7.87
N ILE A 245 -12.48 7.74 -8.89
CA ILE A 245 -11.83 6.43 -8.87
C ILE A 245 -10.35 6.61 -9.22
N LYS A 246 -9.47 6.25 -8.28
CA LYS A 246 -8.02 6.36 -8.45
C LYS A 246 -7.40 4.98 -8.65
N PHE A 247 -6.47 4.83 -9.58
CA PHE A 247 -5.60 3.65 -9.63
C PHE A 247 -4.32 3.91 -8.81
N CYS A 248 -3.88 2.92 -8.04
CA CYS A 248 -2.59 2.94 -7.34
C CYS A 248 -1.97 1.54 -7.46
N PHE A 249 -1.36 1.27 -8.62
CA PHE A 249 -0.67 0.00 -8.90
C PHE A 249 0.82 0.13 -8.59
N ASP A 250 1.48 -1.02 -8.48
CA ASP A 250 2.87 -1.13 -8.08
C ASP A 250 3.81 -0.32 -9.00
N TYR A 251 4.83 0.27 -8.40
CA TYR A 251 5.97 0.82 -9.12
C TYR A 251 6.74 -0.32 -9.83
N GLU A 252 7.13 -0.07 -11.07
CA GLU A 252 7.81 -1.06 -11.90
C GLU A 252 8.85 -0.42 -12.83
N THR A 253 10.01 -1.06 -12.89
CA THR A 253 11.15 -0.66 -13.72
C THR A 253 11.27 -1.50 -14.99
N LYS A 254 10.72 -2.72 -15.00
CA LYS A 254 10.78 -3.64 -16.15
C LYS A 254 9.87 -3.12 -17.27
N PRO A 255 10.41 -2.82 -18.47
CA PRO A 255 9.64 -2.20 -19.55
C PRO A 255 8.35 -2.95 -19.93
N LYS A 256 8.44 -4.28 -20.05
CA LYS A 256 7.28 -5.13 -20.39
C LYS A 256 6.19 -5.08 -19.33
N THR A 257 6.55 -5.14 -18.05
CA THR A 257 5.57 -5.09 -16.96
C THR A 257 4.98 -3.69 -16.82
N LYS A 258 5.78 -2.63 -16.97
CA LYS A 258 5.31 -1.24 -17.04
C LYS A 258 4.27 -1.05 -18.16
N GLN A 259 4.56 -1.58 -19.36
CA GLN A 259 3.61 -1.55 -20.47
C GLN A 259 2.30 -2.29 -20.15
N ASN A 260 2.39 -3.46 -19.49
CA ASN A 260 1.22 -4.22 -19.07
C ASN A 260 0.36 -3.45 -18.06
N ILE A 261 0.99 -2.81 -17.06
CA ILE A 261 0.33 -1.93 -16.09
C ILE A 261 -0.39 -0.80 -16.82
N GLU A 262 0.29 -0.13 -17.75
CA GLU A 262 -0.31 0.95 -18.54
C GLU A 262 -1.51 0.51 -19.38
N ILE A 263 -1.43 -0.65 -20.02
CA ILE A 263 -2.54 -1.24 -20.77
C ILE A 263 -3.71 -1.56 -19.83
N ALA A 264 -3.44 -2.17 -18.68
CA ALA A 264 -4.44 -2.57 -17.70
C ALA A 264 -5.21 -1.37 -17.13
N ILE A 265 -4.48 -0.34 -16.66
CA ILE A 265 -5.06 0.92 -16.18
C ILE A 265 -5.85 1.60 -17.30
N SER A 266 -5.28 1.71 -18.50
CA SER A 266 -5.93 2.40 -19.63
C SER A 266 -7.21 1.70 -20.12
N ARG A 267 -7.26 0.36 -20.08
CA ARG A 267 -8.46 -0.39 -20.46
C ARG A 267 -9.54 -0.29 -19.39
N THR A 268 -9.19 -0.56 -18.14
CA THR A 268 -10.14 -0.50 -17.02
C THR A 268 -10.66 0.92 -16.83
N GLY A 269 -9.76 1.91 -16.78
CA GLY A 269 -10.09 3.32 -16.62
C GLY A 269 -11.05 3.84 -17.71
N ARG A 270 -10.80 3.53 -18.99
CA ARG A 270 -11.74 3.93 -20.06
C ARG A 270 -13.13 3.34 -19.90
N LEU A 271 -13.22 2.09 -19.45
CA LEU A 271 -14.52 1.46 -19.21
C LEU A 271 -15.24 2.09 -18.00
N LEU A 272 -14.51 2.53 -16.98
CA LEU A 272 -15.06 3.29 -15.84
C LEU A 272 -15.55 4.68 -16.29
N GLU A 273 -14.74 5.42 -17.08
CA GLU A 273 -15.12 6.73 -17.63
C GLU A 273 -16.35 6.64 -18.54
N GLN A 274 -16.51 5.54 -19.29
CA GLN A 274 -17.71 5.28 -20.10
C GLN A 274 -18.99 5.16 -19.26
N GLN A 275 -18.88 4.81 -17.98
CA GLN A 275 -20.01 4.82 -17.03
C GLN A 275 -20.14 6.18 -16.28
N GLY A 276 -19.34 7.18 -16.66
CA GLY A 276 -19.37 8.52 -16.09
C GLY A 276 -18.51 8.72 -14.83
N ALA A 277 -17.71 7.74 -14.43
CA ALA A 277 -16.76 7.92 -13.33
C ALA A 277 -15.61 8.86 -13.73
N LYS A 278 -15.02 9.55 -12.75
CA LYS A 278 -13.81 10.35 -12.90
C LYS A 278 -12.61 9.48 -12.54
N VAL A 279 -11.66 9.31 -13.46
CA VAL A 279 -10.53 8.41 -13.26
C VAL A 279 -9.22 9.18 -13.19
N SER A 280 -8.44 8.92 -12.14
CA SER A 280 -7.06 9.39 -12.02
C SER A 280 -6.10 8.26 -11.63
N VAL A 281 -4.80 8.52 -11.70
CA VAL A 281 -3.74 7.56 -11.40
C VAL A 281 -2.75 8.19 -10.42
N VAL A 282 -2.55 7.50 -9.30
CA VAL A 282 -1.50 7.77 -8.32
C VAL A 282 -0.25 7.00 -8.77
N SER A 283 0.76 7.72 -9.23
CA SER A 283 2.04 7.13 -9.62
C SER A 283 2.99 7.08 -8.44
N LEU A 284 3.35 5.88 -7.98
CA LEU A 284 4.38 5.70 -6.96
C LEU A 284 5.77 6.07 -7.53
N PRO A 285 6.61 6.81 -6.79
CA PRO A 285 7.90 7.29 -7.29
C PRO A 285 8.99 6.19 -7.34
N GLY A 286 8.78 5.07 -6.64
CA GLY A 286 9.83 4.09 -6.35
C GLY A 286 10.85 4.61 -5.32
N PRO A 287 11.82 3.78 -4.91
CA PRO A 287 12.07 2.43 -5.40
C PRO A 287 11.11 1.36 -4.82
N ASP A 288 10.37 1.70 -3.77
CA ASP A 288 9.37 0.81 -3.15
C ASP A 288 8.30 0.41 -4.15
N LYS A 289 8.00 -0.89 -4.18
CA LYS A 289 7.13 -1.45 -5.21
C LYS A 289 5.67 -1.17 -4.91
N GLY A 290 5.22 -1.58 -3.73
CA GLY A 290 3.84 -1.42 -3.32
C GLY A 290 3.58 -0.13 -2.59
N VAL A 291 2.31 0.30 -2.60
CA VAL A 291 1.88 1.43 -1.77
C VAL A 291 1.97 1.12 -0.28
N ASP A 292 1.82 -0.15 0.10
CA ASP A 292 2.04 -0.65 1.45
C ASP A 292 3.49 -0.45 1.88
N ASP A 293 4.46 -0.86 1.06
CA ASP A 293 5.89 -0.63 1.29
C ASP A 293 6.20 0.88 1.36
N PHE A 294 5.65 1.67 0.43
CA PHE A 294 5.84 3.12 0.37
C PHE A 294 5.32 3.84 1.62
N ILE A 295 4.17 3.44 2.17
CA ILE A 295 3.62 4.02 3.39
C ILE A 295 4.46 3.65 4.62
N VAL A 296 5.02 2.44 4.67
CA VAL A 296 5.94 2.03 5.74
C VAL A 296 7.18 2.92 5.74
N GLU A 297 7.79 3.14 4.58
CA GLU A 297 9.04 3.88 4.44
C GLU A 297 8.85 5.41 4.61
N TYR A 298 7.83 5.99 3.98
CA TYR A 298 7.66 7.45 3.88
C TYR A 298 6.48 8.01 4.67
N GLY A 299 5.67 7.16 5.29
CA GLY A 299 4.53 7.54 6.09
C GLY A 299 3.27 7.91 5.29
N SER A 300 2.16 8.06 6.00
CA SER A 300 0.82 8.29 5.43
C SER A 300 0.69 9.63 4.70
N LEU A 301 1.34 10.69 5.21
CA LEU A 301 1.31 12.02 4.60
C LEU A 301 1.97 12.05 3.21
N ALA A 302 3.04 11.27 3.01
CA ALA A 302 3.68 11.15 1.69
C ALA A 302 2.71 10.56 0.66
N TYR A 303 1.94 9.54 1.06
CA TYR A 303 0.91 8.97 0.18
C TYR A 303 -0.24 9.96 -0.07
N GLU A 304 -0.71 10.69 0.95
CA GLU A 304 -1.76 11.69 0.77
C GLU A 304 -1.38 12.75 -0.27
N LYS A 305 -0.11 13.19 -0.26
CA LYS A 305 0.42 14.10 -1.27
C LYS A 305 0.32 13.50 -2.68
N LEU A 306 0.80 12.27 -2.88
CA LEU A 306 0.71 11.60 -4.19
C LEU A 306 -0.75 11.38 -4.63
N SER A 307 -1.64 11.06 -3.69
CA SER A 307 -3.07 10.89 -3.95
C SER A 307 -3.73 12.22 -4.36
N PHE A 308 -3.31 13.34 -3.77
CA PHE A 308 -3.76 14.68 -4.13
C PHE A 308 -3.25 15.11 -5.51
N GLU A 309 -2.00 14.77 -5.84
CA GLU A 309 -1.34 15.07 -7.11
C GLU A 309 -1.68 14.06 -8.23
N ALA A 310 -2.63 13.16 -8.00
CA ALA A 310 -3.01 12.11 -8.95
C ALA A 310 -3.48 12.71 -10.29
N LEU A 311 -2.89 12.23 -11.39
CA LEU A 311 -3.17 12.74 -12.73
C LEU A 311 -4.41 12.10 -13.32
N GLY A 312 -5.26 12.88 -13.98
CA GLY A 312 -6.40 12.33 -14.74
C GLY A 312 -5.93 11.33 -15.80
N LEU A 313 -6.75 10.32 -16.11
CA LEU A 313 -6.34 9.19 -16.95
C LEU A 313 -5.68 9.60 -18.28
N ARG A 314 -6.29 10.57 -18.97
CA ARG A 314 -5.78 11.08 -20.26
C ARG A 314 -4.44 11.80 -20.12
N GLU A 315 -4.28 12.60 -19.07
CA GLU A 315 -3.03 13.34 -18.80
C GLU A 315 -1.91 12.36 -18.42
N TRP A 316 -2.22 11.40 -17.56
CA TRP A 316 -1.30 10.33 -17.19
C TRP A 316 -0.81 9.52 -18.40
N GLN A 317 -1.71 9.18 -19.33
CA GLN A 317 -1.35 8.50 -20.59
C GLN A 317 -0.41 9.35 -21.44
N LYS A 318 -0.68 10.64 -21.57
CA LYS A 318 0.16 11.58 -22.33
C LYS A 318 1.56 11.66 -21.72
N ASN A 319 1.66 11.83 -20.41
CA ASN A 319 2.95 11.90 -19.72
C ASN A 319 3.77 10.60 -19.92
N ASN A 320 3.14 9.43 -19.85
CA ASN A 320 3.82 8.16 -20.10
C ASN A 320 4.29 8.01 -21.56
N GLN A 321 3.53 8.52 -22.54
CA GLN A 321 3.96 8.53 -23.94
C GLN A 321 5.16 9.46 -24.16
N GLU A 322 5.14 10.66 -23.58
CA GLU A 322 6.26 11.61 -23.65
C GLU A 322 7.53 11.04 -23.03
N LEU A 323 7.43 10.35 -21.88
CA LEU A 323 8.56 9.67 -21.25
C LEU A 323 9.13 8.53 -22.12
N ARG A 324 8.33 7.89 -22.98
CA ARG A 324 8.79 6.84 -23.91
C ARG A 324 9.46 7.40 -25.15
N HIS A 325 8.98 8.54 -25.64
CA HIS A 325 9.46 9.19 -26.87
C HIS A 325 10.54 10.25 -26.62
N SER A 326 10.87 10.53 -25.36
CA SER A 326 12.03 11.33 -25.01
C SER A 326 13.30 10.64 -25.53
N PRO A 327 14.11 11.30 -26.38
CA PRO A 327 15.35 10.70 -26.88
C PRO A 327 16.23 10.31 -25.69
N PRO A 328 17.00 9.20 -25.78
CA PRO A 328 17.99 8.92 -24.76
C PRO A 328 18.86 10.17 -24.62
N SER A 329 19.06 10.63 -23.38
CA SER A 329 19.98 11.73 -23.11
C SER A 329 21.25 11.47 -23.92
N PRO A 330 21.68 12.40 -24.80
CA PRO A 330 22.85 12.15 -25.64
C PRO A 330 23.99 11.68 -24.74
N PRO A 331 24.72 10.61 -25.10
CA PRO A 331 25.85 10.18 -24.31
C PRO A 331 26.73 11.40 -24.12
N LYS A 332 26.97 11.83 -22.87
CA LYS A 332 27.83 12.98 -22.57
C LYS A 332 29.13 12.76 -23.32
N LEU A 333 29.35 13.49 -24.40
CA LEU A 333 30.60 13.49 -25.16
C LEU A 333 31.59 14.21 -24.25
N LEU A 334 32.22 13.42 -23.38
CA LEU A 334 33.21 13.93 -22.45
C LEU A 334 34.31 14.59 -23.29
N SER A 335 34.44 15.89 -23.13
CA SER A 335 35.51 16.72 -23.67
C SER A 335 36.88 16.12 -23.34
N SER A 336 37.91 16.51 -24.10
CA SER A 336 39.30 16.13 -23.80
C SER A 336 39.72 16.50 -22.37
N ILE A 337 39.07 17.50 -21.78
CA ILE A 337 39.21 17.93 -20.39
C ILE A 337 38.55 16.91 -19.45
N GLU A 338 37.31 16.50 -19.72
CA GLU A 338 36.60 15.47 -18.91
C GLU A 338 37.27 14.08 -18.99
N ARG A 339 37.93 13.74 -20.12
CA ARG A 339 38.77 12.54 -20.23
C ARG A 339 40.03 12.61 -19.37
N LYS A 340 40.70 13.77 -19.32
CA LYS A 340 41.87 14.00 -18.44
C LYS A 340 41.49 14.04 -16.97
N GLN A 341 40.32 14.59 -16.63
CA GLN A 341 39.77 14.58 -15.27
C GLN A 341 39.42 13.17 -14.81
N ARG A 342 38.86 12.31 -15.69
CA ARG A 342 38.61 10.89 -15.36
C ARG A 342 39.87 10.05 -15.14
N GLN A 343 41.00 10.40 -15.77
CA GLN A 343 42.29 9.75 -15.48
C GLN A 343 42.93 10.27 -14.19
N ALA A 344 42.65 11.50 -13.78
CA ALA A 344 43.09 12.06 -12.50
C ALA A 344 42.19 11.64 -11.31
N HIS A 345 40.91 11.30 -11.55
CA HIS A 345 39.92 10.94 -10.53
C HIS A 345 39.86 9.45 -10.15
N LYS A 346 40.95 8.68 -10.34
CA LYS A 346 41.07 7.35 -9.71
C LYS A 346 41.43 7.42 -8.21
N TYR A 347 41.54 8.61 -7.65
CA TYR A 347 41.64 8.85 -6.20
C TYR A 347 40.87 10.13 -5.82
N ASN A 348 39.89 9.96 -4.93
CA ASN A 348 39.17 10.93 -4.08
C ASN A 348 38.68 12.28 -4.66
N ASN A 349 37.35 12.43 -4.82
CA ASN A 349 36.49 13.45 -4.16
C ASN A 349 35.20 13.72 -4.98
N ASP A 350 34.15 12.92 -4.74
CA ASP A 350 32.76 13.25 -5.14
C ASP A 350 31.86 13.61 -3.92
N SER A 351 32.39 13.56 -2.69
CA SER A 351 31.59 13.68 -1.45
C SER A 351 31.27 15.13 -1.01
N GLN A 352 31.86 16.14 -1.64
CA GLN A 352 31.77 17.52 -1.14
C GLN A 352 30.65 18.35 -1.78
N TYR A 353 30.22 18.02 -3.00
CA TYR A 353 29.17 18.74 -3.72
C TYR A 353 27.75 18.31 -3.29
N ASP A 354 27.54 17.02 -3.03
CA ASP A 354 26.24 16.50 -2.57
C ASP A 354 25.92 16.88 -1.11
N ASN A 355 26.93 17.05 -0.26
CA ASN A 355 26.73 17.46 1.13
C ASN A 355 26.27 18.92 1.27
N GLN A 356 26.76 19.85 0.46
CA GLN A 356 26.34 21.26 0.52
C GLN A 356 24.86 21.47 0.15
N LYS A 357 24.37 20.68 -0.82
CA LYS A 357 22.96 20.70 -1.22
C LYS A 357 22.07 20.15 -0.10
N LEU A 358 22.46 19.01 0.49
CA LEU A 358 21.73 18.39 1.59
C LEU A 358 21.71 19.29 2.84
N GLU A 359 22.82 19.94 3.17
CA GLU A 359 22.89 20.94 4.26
C GLU A 359 21.89 22.09 4.04
N SER A 360 21.84 22.63 2.83
CA SER A 360 20.92 23.74 2.49
C SER A 360 19.45 23.33 2.61
N GLU A 361 19.10 22.12 2.19
CA GLU A 361 17.73 21.57 2.31
C GLU A 361 17.34 21.35 3.78
N ILE A 362 18.26 20.86 4.62
CA ILE A 362 18.02 20.67 6.06
C ILE A 362 17.83 22.01 6.76
N GLN A 363 18.64 23.03 6.43
CA GLN A 363 18.50 24.37 6.99
C GLN A 363 17.14 24.99 6.68
N GLN A 364 16.66 24.84 5.43
CA GLN A 364 15.32 25.31 5.06
C GLN A 364 14.22 24.59 5.84
N LYS A 365 14.33 23.27 6.04
CA LYS A 365 13.37 22.50 6.84
C LYS A 365 13.36 22.95 8.31
N ILE A 366 14.52 23.12 8.94
CA ILE A 366 14.61 23.60 10.34
C ILE A 366 13.97 24.98 10.51
N LYS A 367 14.08 25.85 9.50
CA LYS A 367 13.45 27.18 9.51
C LYS A 367 11.93 27.12 9.48
N LEU A 368 11.35 26.10 8.84
CA LEU A 368 9.90 25.93 8.69
C LEU A 368 9.25 25.13 9.83
N MET A 369 10.04 24.41 10.63
CA MET A 369 9.56 23.61 11.77
C MET A 369 9.02 24.49 12.89
N ASP A 370 7.96 24.04 13.58
CA ASP A 370 7.56 24.62 14.86
C ASP A 370 8.50 24.18 16.01
N SER A 371 8.33 24.76 17.21
CA SER A 371 9.23 24.44 18.33
C SER A 371 9.09 23.02 18.87
N GLN A 372 7.93 22.36 18.71
CA GLN A 372 7.76 20.97 19.11
C GLN A 372 8.45 20.02 18.13
N GLU A 373 8.29 20.26 16.83
CA GLU A 373 8.97 19.53 15.76
C GLU A 373 10.50 19.69 15.87
N LEU A 374 10.97 20.91 16.10
CA LEU A 374 12.39 21.22 16.26
C LEU A 374 12.97 20.52 17.50
N ALA A 375 12.26 20.52 18.64
CA ALA A 375 12.68 19.81 19.85
C ALA A 375 12.75 18.29 19.61
N SER A 376 11.77 17.72 18.90
CA SER A 376 11.74 16.31 18.55
C SER A 376 12.93 15.92 17.67
N LEU A 377 13.22 16.71 16.63
CA LEU A 377 14.36 16.48 15.73
C LEU A 377 15.70 16.49 16.50
N VAL A 378 15.89 17.48 17.38
CA VAL A 378 17.11 17.59 18.21
C VAL A 378 17.27 16.35 19.09
N LEU A 379 16.18 15.87 19.70
CA LEU A 379 16.18 14.69 20.56
C LEU A 379 16.43 13.40 19.76
N GLU A 380 15.83 13.27 18.58
CA GLU A 380 15.99 12.12 17.69
C GLU A 380 17.44 11.98 17.23
N VAL A 381 18.04 13.08 16.75
CA VAL A 381 19.45 13.11 16.34
C VAL A 381 20.36 12.78 17.51
N ALA A 382 20.09 13.32 18.71
CA ALA A 382 20.87 13.00 19.89
C ALA A 382 20.77 11.51 20.29
N ASN A 383 19.59 10.90 20.17
CA ASN A 383 19.36 9.50 20.51
C ASN A 383 19.92 8.54 19.47
N TYR A 384 19.91 8.90 18.19
CA TYR A 384 20.51 8.12 17.11
C TYR A 384 21.99 7.81 17.41
N PHE A 385 22.76 8.84 17.78
CA PHE A 385 24.20 8.71 18.05
C PHE A 385 24.55 8.13 19.44
N LYS A 386 23.56 7.77 20.26
CA LYS A 386 23.78 7.05 21.53
C LYS A 386 23.80 5.53 21.33
N LYS A 387 23.25 5.02 20.23
CA LYS A 387 23.25 3.59 19.89
C LYS A 387 24.44 3.27 18.96
N PRO A 388 24.91 2.02 18.91
CA PRO A 388 25.85 1.60 17.86
C PRO A 388 25.26 1.86 16.48
N TYR A 389 26.05 2.43 15.56
CA TYR A 389 25.64 2.74 14.20
C TYR A 389 26.71 2.30 13.19
N GLN A 390 26.30 2.00 11.96
CA GLN A 390 27.20 1.67 10.87
C GLN A 390 27.69 2.95 10.18
N GLU A 391 29.00 3.10 10.01
CA GLU A 391 29.63 4.38 9.66
C GLU A 391 29.32 4.87 8.23
N ASN A 392 29.08 3.93 7.32
CA ASN A 392 28.80 4.16 5.89
C ASN A 392 27.34 3.89 5.52
N ASP A 393 26.46 3.73 6.52
CA ASP A 393 25.03 3.57 6.29
C ASP A 393 24.40 4.92 5.83
N PRO A 394 23.52 4.93 4.81
CA PRO A 394 22.91 6.15 4.30
C PRO A 394 22.19 6.99 5.37
N GLN A 395 21.51 6.35 6.32
CA GLN A 395 20.83 7.04 7.43
C GLN A 395 21.84 7.68 8.38
N THR A 396 22.94 6.99 8.70
CA THR A 396 24.03 7.55 9.51
C THR A 396 24.67 8.78 8.85
N LEU A 397 24.90 8.73 7.53
CA LEU A 397 25.48 9.86 6.79
C LEU A 397 24.54 11.06 6.83
N GLN A 398 23.24 10.85 6.61
CA GLN A 398 22.24 11.91 6.72
C GLN A 398 22.16 12.48 8.15
N MET A 399 22.16 11.63 9.18
CA MET A 399 22.12 12.06 10.58
C MET A 399 23.37 12.84 10.98
N LYS A 400 24.54 12.53 10.39
CA LYS A 400 25.78 13.31 10.62
C LYS A 400 25.64 14.73 10.07
N VAL A 401 25.06 14.89 8.88
CA VAL A 401 24.80 16.20 8.26
C VAL A 401 23.75 16.99 9.07
N ILE A 402 22.64 16.37 9.46
CA ILE A 402 21.62 17.02 10.30
C ILE A 402 22.22 17.48 11.64
N ARG A 403 23.03 16.63 12.29
CA ARG A 403 23.73 16.98 13.53
C ARG A 403 24.69 18.16 13.35
N GLN A 404 25.36 18.26 12.20
CA GLN A 404 26.25 19.36 11.88
C GLN A 404 25.46 20.67 11.70
N VAL A 405 24.33 20.64 11.01
CA VAL A 405 23.45 21.82 10.84
C VAL A 405 22.86 22.27 12.18
N ILE A 406 22.37 21.34 13.01
CA ILE A 406 21.87 21.66 14.36
C ILE A 406 22.97 22.31 15.21
N ARG A 407 24.21 21.81 15.11
CA ARG A 407 25.36 22.40 15.82
C ARG A 407 25.71 23.80 15.33
N SER A 408 25.63 24.06 14.02
CA SER A 408 25.93 25.38 13.47
C SER A 408 24.85 26.42 13.79
N GLN A 409 23.60 26.00 14.02
CA GLN A 409 22.47 26.85 14.38
C GLN A 409 22.11 26.77 15.88
N LYS A 410 23.01 26.25 16.73
CA LYS A 410 22.73 25.93 18.13
C LYS A 410 22.11 27.11 18.91
N GLU A 411 22.65 28.31 18.75
CA GLU A 411 22.19 29.50 19.47
C GLU A 411 20.75 29.90 19.06
N GLU A 412 20.47 29.95 17.76
CA GLU A 412 19.13 30.26 17.22
C GLU A 412 18.10 29.20 17.63
N ILE A 413 18.48 27.92 17.62
CA ILE A 413 17.62 26.82 18.06
C ILE A 413 17.32 26.94 19.56
N ILE A 414 18.32 27.25 20.40
CA ILE A 414 18.11 27.46 21.84
C ILE A 414 17.17 28.66 22.08
N GLU A 415 17.32 29.75 21.34
CA GLU A 415 16.45 30.92 21.45
C GLU A 415 15.00 30.62 21.02
N ARG A 416 14.81 29.89 19.92
CA ARG A 416 13.49 29.46 19.43
C ARG A 416 12.79 28.46 20.37
N LEU A 417 13.57 27.62 21.05
CA LEU A 417 13.02 26.67 22.03
C LEU A 417 12.73 27.35 23.36
N SER A 418 13.56 28.29 23.81
CA SER A 418 13.37 29.02 25.07
C SER A 418 12.31 30.13 25.01
N SER A 419 12.08 30.74 23.84
CA SER A 419 11.01 31.73 23.64
C SER A 419 9.61 31.10 23.74
N ASN A 420 9.47 29.80 23.43
CA ASN A 420 8.23 29.05 23.57
C ASN A 420 8.08 28.35 24.95
N GLU A 421 9.12 28.33 25.79
CA GLU A 421 9.02 27.86 27.19
C GLU A 421 8.24 28.82 28.09
N GLN A 422 7.99 30.07 27.68
CA GLN A 422 7.13 31.00 28.44
C GLN A 422 5.62 30.70 28.32
N GLU A 423 5.20 29.80 27.41
CA GLU A 423 3.80 29.37 27.24
C GLU A 423 3.54 27.90 27.65
N LEU A 424 4.55 27.17 28.13
CA LEU A 424 4.42 25.74 28.50
C LEU A 424 4.95 25.50 29.92
N GLU A 425 4.06 25.19 30.87
CA GLU A 425 4.42 24.64 32.18
C GLU A 425 5.10 23.27 31.97
N ILE A 426 6.43 23.25 32.08
CA ILE A 426 7.23 22.02 31.91
C ILE A 426 7.93 21.65 33.23
N HIS A 427 7.83 20.36 33.56
CA HIS A 427 8.32 19.70 34.76
C HIS A 427 9.88 19.77 34.92
N PRO A 428 10.43 19.87 36.15
CA PRO A 428 11.84 20.20 36.41
C PRO A 428 12.90 19.28 35.78
N GLU A 429 12.56 18.04 35.42
CA GLU A 429 13.50 17.08 34.84
C GLU A 429 13.90 17.38 33.39
N GLN A 430 13.08 18.15 32.65
CA GLN A 430 13.42 18.58 31.28
C GLN A 430 14.41 19.76 31.30
N ARG A 431 14.47 20.50 32.41
CA ARG A 431 15.29 21.69 32.61
C ARG A 431 16.80 21.42 32.61
N THR A 432 17.23 20.21 33.01
CA THR A 432 18.65 19.88 33.15
C THR A 432 19.28 19.35 31.86
N ARG A 433 18.47 18.93 30.87
CA ARG A 433 18.97 18.24 29.66
C ARG A 433 19.12 19.13 28.42
N LEU A 434 18.60 20.35 28.45
CA LEU A 434 18.79 21.34 27.38
C LEU A 434 20.11 22.14 27.51
N ARG A 435 20.83 22.03 28.63
CA ARG A 435 22.05 22.80 28.91
C ARG A 435 23.37 22.06 28.66
N HIS A 436 23.33 20.81 28.18
CA HIS A 436 24.50 20.03 27.76
C HIS A 436 24.29 19.52 26.34
#